data_AF-X1S8H1-F1
#
_entry.id   AF-X1S8H1-F1
#
_cell.length_a   1.000
_cell.length_b   1.000
_cell.length_c   1.000
_cell.angle_alpha   90.00
_cell.angle_beta   90.00
_cell.angle_gamma   90.00
#
_symmetry.space_group_name_H-M   'P 1'
#
loop_
_entity.id
_entity.type
_entity.pdbx_description
1 polymer ?
#
loop_
_entity_poly.entity_id
_entity_poly.type
_entity_poly.pdbx_seq_one_letter_code
_entity_poly.pdbx_strand_id
1 'polypeptide(L)'
;DIKWRWGSGGELGHQNGATILENGNILLFDNGTHCVHISEGYSRVLEVNPATNKMAWEYKDDPWMAFYSAYMSSCQRLPNDNTLICEAATGRIFEVMKSGRIVWEFVNPFSASFDPVYGHNRIIPRAYRYGPEHEGLEDIKGRFT
;
A
#
# COMPACT_ATOMS: atom_id res chain seq x y z
N ASP A 1 6.11 20.33 19.33
CA ASP A 1 6.20 20.89 17.97
C ASP A 1 6.01 19.82 16.91
N ILE A 2 5.19 20.11 15.88
CA ILE A 2 5.05 19.27 14.69
C ILE A 2 6.27 19.52 13.78
N LYS A 3 7.01 18.46 13.45
CA LYS A 3 8.24 18.56 12.64
C LYS A 3 7.97 18.59 11.13
N TRP A 4 6.89 17.95 10.68
CA TRP A 4 6.51 17.87 9.27
C TRP A 4 5.03 17.51 9.11
N ARG A 5 4.40 18.00 8.04
CA ARG A 5 3.03 17.69 7.61
C ARG A 5 2.97 17.83 6.08
N TRP A 6 2.23 16.94 5.43
CA TRP A 6 1.99 16.98 3.99
C TRP A 6 0.59 16.41 3.67
N GLY A 7 0.02 16.81 2.52
CA GLY A 7 -1.29 16.31 2.07
C GLY A 7 -2.51 17.01 2.65
N SER A 8 -2.34 18.08 3.43
CA SER A 8 -3.44 18.83 4.05
C SER A 8 -4.21 19.76 3.10
N GLY A 9 -3.75 19.91 1.85
CA GLY A 9 -4.41 20.67 0.80
C GLY A 9 -5.46 19.85 0.03
N GLY A 10 -5.74 18.61 0.47
CA GLY A 10 -6.63 17.69 -0.22
C GLY A 10 -5.91 16.76 -1.20
N GLU A 11 -4.58 16.67 -1.13
CA GLU A 11 -3.79 15.75 -1.94
C GLU A 11 -3.92 14.29 -1.49
N LEU A 12 -4.26 14.05 -0.22
CA LEU A 12 -4.45 12.72 0.35
C LEU A 12 -5.90 12.50 0.80
N GLY A 13 -6.36 11.26 0.69
CA GLY A 13 -7.67 10.81 1.15
C GLY A 13 -7.57 9.49 1.91
N HIS A 14 -7.88 9.53 3.21
CA HIS A 14 -7.92 8.33 4.09
C HIS A 14 -6.65 7.46 4.03
N GLN A 15 -5.48 8.08 3.95
CA GLN A 15 -4.20 7.39 3.77
C GLN A 15 -3.87 6.38 4.89
N ASN A 16 -3.09 5.36 4.55
CA ASN A 16 -2.68 4.28 5.44
C ASN A 16 -1.18 3.94 5.29
N GLY A 17 -0.60 3.33 6.34
CA GLY A 17 0.68 2.64 6.24
C GLY A 17 1.92 3.51 6.01
N ALA A 18 1.92 4.77 6.45
CA ALA A 18 3.08 5.65 6.33
C ALA A 18 4.34 5.06 7.01
N THR A 19 5.43 4.96 6.27
CA THR A 19 6.71 4.37 6.70
C THR A 19 7.87 5.24 6.23
N ILE A 20 8.84 5.52 7.11
CA ILE A 20 10.09 6.19 6.76
C ILE A 20 11.02 5.18 6.10
N LEU A 21 11.50 5.49 4.89
CA LEU A 21 12.47 4.69 4.15
C LEU A 21 13.91 5.06 4.55
N GLU A 22 14.87 4.19 4.21
CA GLU A 22 16.30 4.40 4.50
C GLU A 22 16.85 5.72 3.93
N ASN A 23 16.31 6.16 2.78
CA ASN A 23 16.68 7.44 2.15
C ASN A 23 16.03 8.68 2.83
N GLY A 24 15.26 8.48 3.89
CA GLY A 24 14.53 9.54 4.61
C GLY A 24 13.20 9.97 3.97
N ASN A 25 12.82 9.40 2.83
CA ASN A 25 11.50 9.63 2.24
C ASN A 25 10.41 8.85 3.02
N ILE A 26 9.16 9.22 2.81
CA ILE A 26 8.00 8.58 3.43
C ILE A 26 7.20 7.86 2.35
N LEU A 27 7.10 6.53 2.47
CA LEU A 27 6.21 5.71 1.66
C LEU A 27 4.84 5.60 2.35
N LEU A 28 3.74 5.72 1.60
CA LEU A 28 2.39 5.52 2.13
C LEU A 28 1.41 5.04 1.05
N PHE A 29 0.31 4.46 1.50
CA PHE A 29 -0.84 4.14 0.66
C PHE A 29 -1.87 5.27 0.78
N ASP A 30 -2.28 5.85 -0.33
CA ASP A 30 -3.33 6.87 -0.40
C ASP A 30 -4.59 6.21 -0.99
N ASN A 31 -5.64 6.11 -0.18
CA ASN A 31 -6.90 5.50 -0.60
C ASN A 31 -7.71 6.45 -1.51
N GLY A 32 -7.40 7.74 -1.50
CA GLY A 32 -8.01 8.79 -2.31
C GLY A 32 -9.51 9.02 -2.08
N THR A 33 -10.09 8.39 -1.05
CA THR A 33 -11.49 8.60 -0.66
C THR A 33 -11.68 10.03 -0.16
N HIS A 34 -12.77 10.68 -0.56
CA HIS A 34 -13.09 12.07 -0.18
C HIS A 34 -12.01 13.11 -0.51
N CYS A 35 -11.14 12.84 -1.49
CA CYS A 35 -10.23 13.86 -2.01
C CYS A 35 -11.02 15.00 -2.65
N VAL A 36 -10.65 16.24 -2.32
CA VAL A 36 -11.42 17.47 -2.64
C VAL A 36 -11.63 17.69 -4.15
N HIS A 37 -10.81 17.05 -4.99
CA HIS A 37 -10.77 17.30 -6.43
C HIS A 37 -11.21 16.12 -7.32
N ILE A 38 -11.46 14.94 -6.77
CA ILE A 38 -11.80 13.74 -7.55
C ILE A 38 -12.94 13.01 -6.85
N SER A 39 -14.16 13.14 -7.38
CA SER A 39 -15.38 12.62 -6.74
C SER A 39 -15.46 11.10 -6.73
N GLU A 40 -14.83 10.47 -7.71
CA GLU A 40 -14.82 9.03 -7.93
C GLU A 40 -13.86 8.29 -7.01
N GLY A 41 -12.88 9.00 -6.42
CA GLY A 41 -11.76 8.40 -5.71
C GLY A 41 -10.78 7.67 -6.65
N TYR A 42 -9.60 7.37 -6.14
CA TYR A 42 -8.59 6.52 -6.78
C TYR A 42 -7.57 6.11 -5.72
N SER A 43 -6.93 4.95 -5.88
CA SER A 43 -5.84 4.57 -4.97
C SER A 43 -4.49 4.76 -5.64
N ARG A 44 -3.51 5.10 -4.82
CA ARG A 44 -2.11 5.18 -5.24
C ARG A 44 -1.19 4.86 -4.08
N VAL A 45 0.03 4.45 -4.40
CA VAL A 45 1.13 4.38 -3.44
C VAL A 45 2.09 5.51 -3.75
N LEU A 46 2.47 6.27 -2.71
CA LEU A 46 3.24 7.48 -2.84
C LEU A 46 4.54 7.38 -2.04
N GLU A 47 5.62 7.89 -2.62
CA GLU A 47 6.83 8.22 -1.88
C GLU A 47 6.97 9.75 -1.87
N VAL A 48 7.05 10.35 -0.68
CA VAL A 48 7.16 11.79 -0.49
C VAL A 48 8.50 12.11 0.15
N ASN A 49 9.22 13.08 -0.40
CA ASN A 49 10.42 13.63 0.21
C ASN A 49 10.04 14.75 1.20
N PRO A 50 10.24 14.55 2.52
CA PRO A 50 9.84 15.54 3.52
C PRO A 50 10.73 16.80 3.53
N ALA A 51 11.96 16.74 2.99
CA ALA A 51 12.84 17.89 2.89
C ALA A 51 12.40 18.86 1.77
N THR A 52 11.78 18.35 0.70
CA THR A 52 11.35 19.16 -0.43
C THR A 52 9.84 19.31 -0.56
N ASN A 53 9.05 18.56 0.22
CA ASN A 53 7.59 18.42 0.08
C ASN A 53 7.14 17.99 -1.32
N LYS A 54 7.97 17.22 -2.02
CA LYS A 54 7.68 16.75 -3.38
C LYS A 54 7.45 15.24 -3.37
N MET A 55 6.55 14.81 -4.26
CA MET A 55 6.40 13.41 -4.62
C MET A 55 7.66 12.94 -5.34
N ALA A 56 8.33 11.95 -4.79
CA ALA A 56 9.52 11.33 -5.35
C ALA A 56 9.16 10.14 -6.25
N TRP A 57 8.03 9.48 -5.99
CA TRP A 57 7.53 8.35 -6.77
C TRP A 57 6.02 8.15 -6.54
N GLU A 58 5.33 7.61 -7.54
CA GLU A 58 3.91 7.25 -7.51
C GLU A 58 3.70 5.92 -8.25
N TYR A 59 2.85 5.06 -7.69
CA TYR A 59 2.19 3.99 -8.41
C TYR A 59 0.68 4.17 -8.37
N LYS A 60 0.05 4.08 -9.53
CA LYS A 60 -1.39 4.01 -9.74
C LYS A 60 -1.65 3.24 -11.03
N ASP A 61 -2.83 2.67 -11.17
CA ASP A 61 -3.26 2.11 -12.44
C ASP A 61 -4.00 3.15 -13.30
N ASP A 62 -3.97 2.94 -14.61
CA ASP A 62 -4.81 3.60 -15.61
C ASP A 62 -5.47 2.51 -16.47
N PRO A 63 -6.81 2.34 -16.41
CA PRO A 63 -7.78 3.16 -15.68
C PRO A 63 -7.69 2.98 -14.16
N TRP A 64 -8.02 4.03 -13.41
CA TRP A 64 -7.90 4.04 -11.94
C TRP A 64 -8.72 2.94 -11.24
N MET A 65 -9.78 2.42 -11.84
CA MET A 65 -10.58 1.34 -11.24
C MET A 65 -9.86 -0.01 -11.19
N ALA A 66 -8.77 -0.18 -11.95
CA ALA A 66 -7.96 -1.40 -11.89
C ALA A 66 -7.16 -1.52 -10.57
N PHE A 67 -6.99 -0.39 -9.87
CA PHE A 67 -6.43 -0.33 -8.53
C PHE A 67 -7.16 0.71 -7.69
N TYR A 68 -8.13 0.24 -6.90
CA TYR A 68 -8.89 1.09 -6.00
C TYR A 68 -9.34 0.34 -4.75
N SER A 69 -8.87 0.83 -3.60
CA SER A 69 -9.37 0.44 -2.29
C SER A 69 -9.78 1.69 -1.53
N ALA A 70 -11.08 1.86 -1.29
CA ALA A 70 -11.61 3.04 -0.59
C ALA A 70 -11.21 3.11 0.91
N TYR A 71 -10.71 2.00 1.46
CA TYR A 71 -10.36 1.86 2.87
C TYR A 71 -9.20 0.88 3.07
N MET A 72 -8.60 0.94 4.27
CA MET A 72 -7.50 0.08 4.72
C MET A 72 -6.36 0.08 3.69
N SER A 73 -5.70 -1.06 3.47
CA SER A 73 -4.56 -1.24 2.56
C SER A 73 -3.23 -0.84 3.18
N SER A 74 -2.17 -1.36 2.57
CA SER A 74 -0.81 -1.12 3.01
C SER A 74 0.16 -1.27 1.85
N CYS A 75 1.37 -0.76 2.05
CA CYS A 75 2.49 -0.91 1.14
C CYS A 75 3.77 -1.12 1.92
N GLN A 76 4.73 -1.82 1.33
CA GLN A 76 6.05 -2.06 1.90
C GLN A 76 7.11 -1.97 0.79
N ARG A 77 8.12 -1.11 0.98
CA ARG A 77 9.32 -1.13 0.15
C ARG A 77 10.15 -2.38 0.49
N LEU A 78 10.52 -3.16 -0.52
CA LEU A 78 11.33 -4.37 -0.39
C LEU A 78 12.82 -4.06 -0.63
N PRO A 79 13.75 -4.93 -0.17
CA PRO A 79 15.19 -4.72 -0.33
C PRO A 79 15.68 -4.61 -1.78
N ASN A 80 14.92 -5.15 -2.75
CA ASN A 80 15.20 -5.04 -4.18
C ASN A 80 14.64 -3.76 -4.83
N ASP A 81 14.19 -2.79 -4.02
CA ASP A 81 13.53 -1.55 -4.43
C ASP A 81 12.16 -1.74 -5.12
N ASN A 82 11.62 -2.97 -5.15
CA ASN A 82 10.22 -3.19 -5.49
C ASN A 82 9.31 -2.80 -4.31
N THR A 83 8.03 -2.60 -4.59
CA THR A 83 7.04 -2.29 -3.57
C THR A 83 5.98 -3.39 -3.55
N LEU A 84 5.79 -4.02 -2.39
CA LEU A 84 4.64 -4.88 -2.14
C LEU A 84 3.45 -4.00 -1.78
N ILE A 85 2.31 -4.22 -2.42
CA ILE A 85 1.07 -3.46 -2.23
C ILE A 85 -0.04 -4.44 -1.86
N CYS A 86 -0.82 -4.10 -0.84
CA CYS A 86 -1.97 -4.88 -0.39
C CYS A 86 -3.23 -4.03 -0.59
N GLU A 87 -3.99 -4.30 -1.65
CA GLU A 87 -5.27 -3.68 -1.97
C GLU A 87 -6.39 -4.38 -1.19
N ALA A 88 -6.83 -3.73 -0.11
CA ALA A 88 -7.67 -4.40 0.87
C ALA A 88 -9.06 -4.74 0.34
N ALA A 89 -9.73 -3.80 -0.35
CA ALA A 89 -11.12 -3.98 -0.79
C ALA A 89 -11.31 -5.18 -1.72
N THR A 90 -10.33 -5.46 -2.59
CA THR A 90 -10.38 -6.56 -3.55
C THR A 90 -9.74 -7.85 -3.03
N GLY A 91 -8.96 -7.76 -1.94
CA GLY A 91 -8.17 -8.87 -1.43
C GLY A 91 -6.97 -9.23 -2.34
N ARG A 92 -6.47 -8.25 -3.10
CA ARG A 92 -5.33 -8.40 -4.01
C ARG A 92 -4.04 -7.94 -3.32
N ILE A 93 -2.98 -8.73 -3.46
CA ILE A 93 -1.63 -8.39 -3.05
C ILE A 93 -0.75 -8.49 -4.29
N PHE A 94 0.06 -7.49 -4.56
CA PHE A 94 0.91 -7.48 -5.75
C PHE A 94 2.23 -6.77 -5.50
N GLU A 95 3.26 -7.15 -6.25
CA GLU A 95 4.58 -6.55 -6.20
C GLU A 95 4.86 -5.77 -7.48
N VAL A 96 5.24 -4.51 -7.32
CA VAL A 96 5.55 -3.61 -8.43
C VAL A 96 7.02 -3.22 -8.41
N MET A 97 7.64 -3.21 -9.58
CA MET A 97 8.93 -2.57 -9.75
C MET A 97 8.80 -1.05 -9.60
N LYS A 98 9.92 -0.37 -9.33
CA LYS A 98 9.97 1.09 -9.35
C LYS A 98 9.54 1.72 -10.68
N SER A 99 9.66 0.97 -11.79
CA SER A 99 9.15 1.36 -13.10
C SER A 99 7.61 1.27 -13.23
N GLY A 100 6.91 0.77 -12.21
CA GLY A 100 5.46 0.52 -12.22
C GLY A 100 5.05 -0.83 -12.80
N ARG A 101 5.97 -1.70 -13.21
CA ARG A 101 5.61 -3.02 -13.75
C ARG A 101 5.29 -3.99 -12.61
N ILE A 102 4.11 -4.61 -12.64
CA ILE A 102 3.75 -5.73 -11.76
C ILE A 102 4.60 -6.95 -12.12
N VAL A 103 5.23 -7.56 -11.12
CA VAL A 103 6.10 -8.75 -11.28
C VAL A 103 5.59 -9.98 -10.52
N TRP A 104 4.65 -9.79 -9.61
CA TRP A 104 3.98 -10.86 -8.88
C TRP A 104 2.61 -10.39 -8.41
N GLU A 105 1.65 -11.30 -8.34
CA GLU A 105 0.28 -11.02 -7.91
C GLU A 105 -0.36 -12.24 -7.24
N PHE A 106 -1.19 -11.96 -6.24
CA PHE A 106 -2.06 -12.91 -5.56
C PHE A 106 -3.42 -12.26 -5.31
N VAL A 107 -4.49 -13.04 -5.48
CA VAL A 107 -5.85 -12.64 -5.12
C VAL A 107 -6.41 -13.67 -4.16
N ASN A 108 -6.89 -13.21 -2.99
CA ASN A 108 -7.47 -14.09 -1.99
C ASN A 108 -8.70 -14.83 -2.56
N PRO A 109 -8.67 -16.17 -2.66
CA PRO A 109 -9.79 -16.93 -3.20
C PRO A 109 -10.94 -17.05 -2.18
N PHE A 110 -10.69 -16.77 -0.90
CA PHE A 110 -11.63 -16.99 0.19
C PHE A 110 -12.44 -15.73 0.49
N SER A 111 -13.76 -15.84 0.32
CA SER A 111 -14.71 -14.82 0.78
C SER A 111 -15.31 -15.19 2.13
N ALA A 112 -15.37 -14.25 3.06
CA ALA A 112 -16.15 -14.39 4.29
C ALA A 112 -17.55 -13.77 4.11
N SER A 113 -18.58 -14.48 4.56
CA SER A 113 -19.99 -14.10 4.35
C SER A 113 -20.62 -13.33 5.53
N PHE A 114 -19.82 -12.82 6.47
CA PHE A 114 -20.35 -12.46 7.79
C PHE A 114 -19.84 -11.13 8.37
N ASP A 115 -19.43 -10.18 7.53
CA ASP A 115 -19.15 -8.82 8.01
C ASP A 115 -20.41 -7.93 7.87
N PRO A 116 -21.00 -7.41 8.97
CA PRO A 116 -22.20 -6.58 8.91
C PRO A 116 -21.94 -5.18 8.31
N VAL A 117 -20.69 -4.77 8.18
CA VAL A 117 -20.27 -3.47 7.61
C VAL A 117 -19.89 -3.63 6.13
N TYR A 118 -19.15 -4.68 5.78
CA TYR A 118 -18.54 -4.87 4.47
C TYR A 118 -19.19 -6.00 3.64
N GLY A 119 -20.16 -6.74 4.19
CA GLY A 119 -20.86 -7.81 3.49
C GLY A 119 -19.94 -8.95 3.07
N HIS A 120 -20.28 -9.62 1.96
CA HIS A 120 -19.43 -10.65 1.37
C HIS A 120 -18.17 -10.03 0.78
N ASN A 121 -17.01 -10.30 1.38
CA ASN A 121 -15.77 -9.67 0.99
C ASN A 121 -14.57 -10.61 1.11
N ARG A 122 -13.43 -10.19 0.54
CA ARG A 122 -12.15 -10.91 0.55
C ARG A 122 -11.06 -10.12 1.27
N ILE A 123 -11.45 -9.25 2.19
CA ILE A 123 -10.59 -8.18 2.72
C ILE A 123 -9.28 -8.74 3.27
N ILE A 124 -8.17 -8.18 2.79
CA ILE A 124 -6.86 -8.32 3.42
C ILE A 124 -6.39 -6.92 3.80
N PRO A 125 -6.43 -6.53 5.09
CA PRO A 125 -6.14 -5.16 5.47
C PRO A 125 -4.66 -4.81 5.28
N ARG A 126 -3.78 -5.81 5.35
CA ARG A 126 -2.33 -5.63 5.39
C ARG A 126 -1.59 -6.90 4.98
N ALA A 127 -0.47 -6.73 4.29
CA ALA A 127 0.46 -7.80 3.99
C ALA A 127 1.91 -7.30 4.17
N TYR A 128 2.78 -8.20 4.60
CA TYR A 128 4.22 -7.98 4.67
C TYR A 128 4.95 -9.12 4.00
N ARG A 129 6.09 -8.82 3.40
CA ARG A 129 7.02 -9.81 2.88
C ARG A 129 8.36 -9.63 3.56
N TYR A 130 8.86 -10.73 4.11
CA TYR A 130 10.18 -10.81 4.72
C TYR A 130 11.05 -11.76 3.89
N GLY A 131 12.32 -11.41 3.75
CA GLY A 131 13.30 -12.33 3.18
C GLY A 131 13.53 -13.53 4.13
N PRO A 132 14.01 -14.67 3.62
CA PRO A 132 14.26 -15.85 4.44
C PRO A 132 15.26 -15.59 5.58
N GLU A 133 16.14 -14.60 5.41
CA GLU A 133 17.13 -14.20 6.41
C GLU A 133 16.63 -13.18 7.43
N HIS A 134 15.37 -12.76 7.36
CA HIS A 134 14.82 -11.79 8.31
C HIS A 134 14.87 -12.32 9.75
N GLU A 135 15.35 -11.50 10.68
CA GLU A 135 15.53 -11.87 12.10
C GLU A 135 14.24 -12.39 12.76
N GLY A 136 13.08 -11.81 12.40
CA GLY A 136 11.77 -12.26 12.87
C GLY A 136 11.36 -13.67 12.43
N LEU A 137 12.16 -14.35 11.60
CA LEU A 137 11.95 -15.73 11.17
C LEU A 137 12.95 -16.71 11.78
N GLU A 138 13.85 -16.28 12.68
CA GLU A 138 14.89 -17.14 13.28
C GLU A 138 14.32 -18.43 13.89
N ASP A 139 13.21 -18.35 14.62
CA ASP A 139 12.58 -19.50 15.31
C ASP A 139 11.93 -20.53 14.36
N ILE A 140 11.82 -20.21 13.06
CA ILE A 140 11.21 -21.07 12.04
C ILE A 140 12.18 -21.46 10.93
N LYS A 141 13.45 -21.01 10.99
CA LYS A 141 14.50 -21.43 10.04
C LYS A 141 14.64 -22.96 10.09
N GLY A 142 14.50 -23.62 8.94
CA GLY A 142 14.55 -25.09 8.79
C GLY A 142 13.21 -25.84 8.89
N ARG A 143 12.08 -25.15 9.11
CA ARG A 143 10.73 -25.78 9.09
C ARG A 143 10.07 -25.82 7.71
N PHE A 144 10.67 -25.16 6.72
CA PHE A 144 10.13 -25.01 5.37
C PHE A 144 11.10 -25.53 4.29
N THR A 145 12.05 -26.38 4.67
CA THR A 145 12.96 -27.09 3.78
C THR A 145 12.54 -28.55 3.62
#